data_AF-A0AAP0ZML1-F1
#
_entry.id   AF-A0AAP0ZML1-F1
#
_cell.length_a   1.000
_cell.length_b   1.000
_cell.length_c   1.000
_cell.angle_alpha   90.00
_cell.angle_beta   90.00
_cell.angle_gamma   90.00
#
_symmetry.space_group_name_H-M   'P 1'
#
loop_
_entity.id
_entity.type
_entity.pdbx_description
1 polymer ?
#
loop_
_entity_poly.entity_id
_entity_poly.type
_entity_poly.pdbx_seq_one_letter_code
_entity_poly.pdbx_strand_id
1 'polypeptide(L)'
;NLLDRQFDVTEPDTAWASDFTFIRTHEGWMYLAVVIDLFSRQVVGWAMRDRADTELVVQALLFDYIEMFYNPKRRHGSTGDLSPVEFERRYAQRGS
;
A
#
# COMPACT_ATOMS: atom_id res chain seq x y z
N ASN A 1 -0.94 19.25 -9.42
CA ASN A 1 -0.02 18.18 -8.94
C ASN A 1 0.87 18.84 -7.89
N LEU A 2 0.83 18.39 -6.63
CA LEU A 2 1.51 19.06 -5.50
C LEU A 2 3.02 18.77 -5.42
N LEU A 3 3.47 17.71 -6.08
CA LEU A 3 4.87 17.29 -6.08
C LEU A 3 5.72 18.08 -7.09
N ASP A 4 5.11 18.86 -7.99
CA ASP A 4 5.82 19.57 -9.07
C ASP A 4 6.83 18.69 -9.83
N ARG A 5 6.46 17.42 -10.06
CA ARG A 5 7.30 16.37 -10.66
C ARG A 5 8.59 16.04 -9.90
N GLN A 6 8.70 16.42 -8.62
CA GLN A 6 9.76 15.98 -7.72
C GLN A 6 9.40 14.61 -7.15
N PHE A 7 10.15 13.59 -7.57
CA PHE A 7 9.93 12.20 -7.17
C PHE A 7 11.06 11.64 -6.29
N ASP A 8 12.06 12.46 -5.98
CA ASP A 8 13.08 12.17 -4.95
C ASP A 8 12.53 12.58 -3.59
N VAL A 9 11.93 11.60 -2.92
CA VAL A 9 11.35 11.73 -1.59
C VAL A 9 12.35 11.15 -0.59
N THR A 10 12.58 11.82 0.54
CA THR A 10 13.64 11.46 1.50
C THR A 10 13.16 10.63 2.68
N GLU A 11 11.83 10.49 2.86
CA GLU A 11 11.22 9.80 3.99
C GLU A 11 10.06 8.90 3.53
N PRO A 12 9.91 7.68 4.09
CA PRO A 12 8.78 6.80 3.79
C PRO A 12 7.46 7.41 4.26
N ASP A 13 6.37 7.01 3.62
CA ASP A 13 5.00 7.32 4.04
C ASP A 13 4.67 8.83 4.02
N THR A 14 5.31 9.58 3.13
CA THR A 14 5.12 11.03 2.98
C THR A 14 4.58 11.46 1.62
N ALA A 15 4.81 10.66 0.58
CA ALA A 15 4.32 10.92 -0.76
C ALA A 15 4.11 9.62 -1.54
N TRP A 16 2.92 9.51 -2.14
CA TRP A 16 2.51 8.35 -2.92
C TRP A 16 2.18 8.73 -4.35
N ALA A 17 2.37 7.78 -5.25
CA ALA A 17 1.87 7.85 -6.61
C ALA A 17 0.92 6.68 -6.87
N SER A 18 -0.15 6.93 -7.60
CA SER A 18 -1.05 5.89 -8.06
C SER A 18 -1.15 5.89 -9.58
N ASP A 19 -1.40 4.70 -10.12
CA ASP A 19 -1.67 4.50 -11.54
C ASP A 19 -2.79 3.47 -11.73
N PHE A 20 -3.43 3.53 -12.89
CA PHE A 20 -4.49 2.64 -13.30
C PHE A 20 -4.18 2.06 -14.68
N THR A 21 -4.19 0.74 -14.77
CA THR A 21 -3.90 0.02 -16.01
C THR A 21 -4.82 -1.18 -16.18
N PHE A 22 -4.69 -1.88 -17.30
CA PHE A 22 -5.37 -3.14 -17.55
C PHE A 22 -4.36 -4.19 -17.97
N ILE A 23 -4.49 -5.39 -17.41
CA ILE A 23 -3.59 -6.51 -17.62
C ILE A 23 -4.34 -7.73 -18.14
N ARG A 24 -3.67 -8.51 -18.98
CA ARG A 24 -4.23 -9.76 -19.51
C ARG A 24 -3.98 -10.89 -18.51
N THR A 25 -5.03 -11.59 -18.13
CA THR A 25 -4.98 -12.78 -17.27
C THR A 25 -5.58 -13.99 -18.00
N HIS A 26 -5.53 -15.16 -17.37
CA HIS A 26 -6.22 -16.36 -17.87
C HIS A 26 -7.75 -16.24 -17.81
N GLU A 27 -8.28 -15.33 -16.99
CA GLU A 27 -9.72 -15.10 -16.82
C GLU A 27 -10.25 -13.99 -17.73
N GLY A 28 -9.37 -13.25 -18.42
CA GLY A 28 -9.74 -12.17 -19.32
C GLY A 28 -8.87 -10.93 -19.15
N TRP A 29 -9.40 -9.78 -19.51
CA TRP A 29 -8.77 -8.49 -19.18
C TRP A 29 -9.26 -8.05 -17.81
N MET A 30 -8.32 -7.67 -16.95
CA MET A 30 -8.62 -7.14 -15.62
C MET A 30 -8.00 -5.75 -15.49
N TYR A 31 -8.71 -4.85 -14.83
CA TYR A 31 -8.19 -3.56 -14.42
C TYR A 31 -7.43 -3.70 -13.11
N LEU A 32 -6.30 -3.00 -13.02
CA LEU A 32 -5.39 -3.00 -11.88
C LEU A 32 -5.14 -1.56 -11.49
N ALA A 33 -5.47 -1.22 -10.25
CA ALA A 33 -5.06 0.02 -9.60
C ALA A 33 -3.93 -0.28 -8.62
N VAL A 34 -2.86 0.51 -8.65
CA VAL A 34 -1.69 0.37 -7.77
C VAL A 34 -1.37 1.71 -7.14
N VAL A 35 -1.00 1.69 -5.87
CA VAL A 35 -0.44 2.80 -5.10
C VAL A 35 0.95 2.40 -4.64
N ILE A 36 1.94 3.26 -4.89
CA ILE A 36 3.32 3.07 -4.47
C ILE A 36 3.76 4.20 -3.52
N ASP A 37 4.57 3.87 -2.53
CA ASP A 37 5.34 4.84 -1.76
C ASP A 37 6.56 5.30 -2.58
N LEU A 38 6.71 6.61 -2.77
CA LEU A 38 7.74 7.16 -3.66
C LEU A 38 9.15 7.04 -3.10
N PHE A 39 9.30 6.95 -1.77
CA PHE A 39 10.58 6.74 -1.11
C PHE A 39 11.09 5.30 -1.28
N SER A 40 10.31 4.31 -0.83
CA SER A 40 10.69 2.90 -0.80
C SER A 40 10.49 2.17 -2.13
N ARG A 41 9.66 2.72 -3.02
CA ARG A 41 9.20 2.09 -4.27
C ARG A 41 8.40 0.80 -4.06
N GLN A 42 7.91 0.56 -2.85
CA GLN A 42 7.06 -0.58 -2.55
C GLN A 42 5.61 -0.30 -2.94
N VAL A 43 4.89 -1.36 -3.32
CA VAL A 43 3.43 -1.31 -3.49
C VAL A 43 2.79 -1.30 -2.12
N VAL A 44 2.07 -0.23 -1.83
CA VAL A 44 1.43 0.02 -0.52
C VAL A 44 -0.08 -0.15 -0.57
N GLY A 45 -0.67 -0.15 -1.76
CA GLY A 45 -2.08 -0.48 -1.98
C GLY A 45 -2.32 -0.96 -3.41
N TRP A 46 -3.25 -1.89 -3.57
CA TRP A 46 -3.65 -2.36 -4.89
C TRP A 46 -5.07 -2.96 -4.87
N ALA A 47 -5.69 -3.00 -6.03
CA ALA A 47 -6.93 -3.72 -6.26
C ALA A 47 -7.03 -4.17 -7.71
N MET A 48 -7.76 -5.25 -7.96
CA MET A 48 -8.06 -5.75 -9.31
C MET A 48 -9.53 -6.06 -9.48
N ARG A 49 -10.11 -5.68 -10.62
CA ARG A 49 -11.51 -5.95 -10.98
C ARG A 49 -11.67 -6.15 -12.47
N ASP A 50 -12.76 -6.79 -12.87
CA ASP A 50 -13.16 -6.95 -14.28
C ASP A 50 -13.74 -5.65 -14.88
N ARG A 51 -13.95 -4.62 -14.07
CA ARG A 51 -14.52 -3.32 -14.44
C ARG A 51 -13.68 -2.15 -13.95
N ALA A 52 -13.64 -1.10 -14.78
CA ALA A 52 -13.05 0.19 -14.46
C ALA A 52 -14.07 1.05 -13.71
N ASP A 53 -14.26 0.79 -12.41
CA ASP A 53 -15.23 1.49 -11.56
C ASP A 53 -14.57 2.18 -10.35
N THR A 54 -15.36 3.02 -9.66
CA THR A 54 -14.92 3.75 -8.47
C THR A 54 -14.46 2.78 -7.38
N GLU A 55 -15.12 1.63 -7.27
CA GLU A 55 -14.85 0.61 -6.29
C GLU A 55 -13.42 0.05 -6.43
N LEU A 56 -12.90 -0.12 -7.65
CA LEU A 56 -11.50 -0.51 -7.87
C LEU A 56 -10.55 0.48 -7.18
N VAL A 57 -10.71 1.78 -7.45
CA VAL A 57 -9.81 2.82 -6.93
C VAL A 57 -9.97 2.94 -5.41
N VAL A 58 -11.20 2.89 -4.90
CA VAL A 58 -11.49 2.92 -3.46
C VAL A 58 -10.87 1.74 -2.74
N GLN A 59 -10.91 0.53 -3.31
CA GLN A 59 -10.28 -0.65 -2.71
C GLN A 59 -8.76 -0.49 -2.59
N ALA A 60 -8.10 -0.01 -3.64
CA ALA A 60 -6.65 0.22 -3.60
C ALA A 60 -6.25 1.27 -2.56
N LEU A 61 -6.99 2.38 -2.48
CA LEU A 61 -6.77 3.45 -1.50
C LEU A 61 -7.10 3.02 -0.06
N LEU A 62 -8.14 2.19 0.13
CA LEU A 62 -8.50 1.68 1.45
C LEU A 62 -7.41 0.74 1.98
N PHE A 63 -6.87 -0.12 1.11
CA PHE A 63 -5.75 -0.98 1.48
C PHE A 63 -4.53 -0.15 1.89
N ASP A 64 -4.15 0.85 1.07
CA ASP A 64 -3.09 1.80 1.39
C ASP A 64 -3.30 2.48 2.76
N TYR A 65 -4.51 2.99 3.01
CA TYR A 65 -4.85 3.59 4.30
C TYR A 65 -4.67 2.61 5.47
N ILE A 66 -5.14 1.38 5.31
CA ILE A 66 -5.04 0.36 6.35
C ILE A 66 -3.58 0.03 6.65
N GLU A 67 -2.76 -0.19 5.63
CA GLU A 67 -1.37 -0.63 5.81
C GLU A 67 -0.42 0.49 6.22
N MET A 68 -0.57 1.68 5.63
CA MET A 68 0.38 2.78 5.84
C MET A 68 0.01 3.69 7.02
N PHE A 69 -1.26 3.74 7.43
CA PHE A 69 -1.70 4.68 8.48
C PHE A 69 -2.35 4.00 9.68
N TYR A 70 -3.17 2.98 9.47
CA TYR A 70 -3.93 2.35 10.55
C TYR A 70 -3.10 1.28 11.27
N ASN A 71 -2.63 0.26 10.55
CA ASN A 71 -1.89 -0.87 11.10
C ASN A 71 -0.61 -0.45 11.84
N PRO A 72 0.20 0.53 11.40
CA PRO A 72 1.43 0.91 12.10
C PRO A 72 1.19 1.51 13.49
N LYS A 73 -0.01 2.06 13.75
CA LYS A 73 -0.36 2.72 15.01
C LYS A 73 -1.31 1.89 15.88
N ARG A 74 -1.98 0.90 15.30
CA ARG A 74 -2.98 0.08 16.00
C ARG A 74 -2.30 -0.80 17.03
N ARG A 75 -2.60 -0.59 18.30
CA ARG A 75 -2.16 -1.48 19.39
C ARG A 75 -3.07 -2.70 19.52
N HIS A 76 -2.48 -3.85 19.79
CA HIS A 76 -3.23 -5.08 19.99
C HIS A 76 -2.72 -5.92 21.17
N GLY A 77 -3.62 -6.24 22.10
CA GLY A 77 -3.27 -6.89 23.37
C GLY A 77 -2.69 -8.30 23.24
N SER A 78 -3.07 -9.07 22.19
CA SER A 78 -2.49 -10.41 21.97
C SER A 78 -1.03 -10.36 21.47
N THR A 79 -0.55 -9.17 21.09
CA THR A 79 0.80 -8.89 20.60
C THR A 79 1.67 -8.21 21.67
N GLY A 80 1.18 -8.10 22.91
CA GLY A 80 1.83 -7.32 23.97
C GLY A 80 1.76 -5.82 23.73
N ASP A 81 0.62 -5.34 23.22
CA ASP A 81 0.33 -3.94 22.87
C ASP A 81 1.18 -3.32 21.75
N LEU A 82 1.90 -4.16 21.01
CA LEU A 82 2.59 -3.74 19.78
C LEU A 82 1.61 -3.63 18.62
N SER A 83 1.98 -2.79 17.66
CA SER A 83 1.36 -2.85 16.33
C SER A 83 1.82 -4.09 15.54
N PRO A 84 1.02 -4.57 14.57
CA PRO A 84 1.43 -5.64 13.67
C PRO A 84 2.78 -5.37 12.99
N VAL A 85 3.01 -4.14 12.54
CA VAL A 85 4.27 -3.74 11.88
C VAL A 85 5.45 -3.81 12.86
N GLU A 86 5.30 -3.35 14.09
CA GLU A 86 6.35 -3.46 15.11
C GLU A 86 6.64 -4.90 15.50
N PHE A 87 5.59 -5.73 15.56
CA PHE A 87 5.73 -7.15 15.82
C PHE A 87 6.54 -7.82 14.71
N GLU A 88 6.15 -7.65 13.44
CA GLU A 88 6.88 -8.20 12.29
C GLU A 88 8.36 -7.75 12.26
N ARG A 89 8.62 -6.45 12.48
CA ARG A 89 9.99 -5.92 12.58
C ARG A 89 10.82 -6.61 13.65
N ARG A 90 10.23 -6.87 14.83
CA ARG A 90 10.92 -7.58 15.93
C ARG A 90 11.17 -9.05 15.60
N TYR A 91 10.27 -9.72 14.88
CA TYR A 91 10.47 -11.11 14.46
C TYR A 91 11.57 -11.23 13.41
N ALA A 92 11.60 -10.34 12.42
CA ALA A 92 12.64 -10.31 11.39
C ALA A 92 14.05 -10.12 11.98
N GLN A 93 14.19 -9.34 13.05
CA GLN A 93 15.46 -9.10 13.75
C GLN A 93 15.92 -10.27 14.65
N ARG A 94 15.02 -11.17 15.04
CA ARG A 94 15.34 -12.34 15.88
C ARG A 94 15.70 -13.58 15.07
N GLY A 95 15.46 -13.58 13.76
CA GLY A 95 15.73 -14.69 12.86
C GLY A 95 17.09 -14.64 12.14
N SER A 96 18.01 -13.74 12.54
CA SER A 96 19.38 -13.65 12.00
C SER A 96 20.43 -14.08 13.04
#